data_AF-A0A3C2CWH4-F1
#
_entry.id   AF-A0A3C2CWH4-F1
#
_cell.length_a   1.000
_cell.length_b   1.000
_cell.length_c   1.000
_cell.angle_alpha   90.00
_cell.angle_beta   90.00
_cell.angle_gamma   90.00
#
_symmetry.space_group_name_H-M   'P 1'
#
loop_
_entity.id
_entity.type
_entity.pdbx_description
1 polymer ?
#
loop_
_entity_poly.entity_id
_entity_poly.type
_entity_poly.pdbx_seq_one_letter_code
_entity_poly.pdbx_strand_id
1 'polypeptide(L)'
;MRWLLIILLSVISILFLGKGIELWTIFNNVDGDGIGISFIGMSISEGVLKESIPGFALGFTVSSLIPIIVAINIAMKMKPEKKVDAENI
;
A
#
# COMPACT_ATOMS: atom_id res chain seq x y z
N MET A 1 17.94 3.54 -12.54
CA MET A 1 17.70 2.65 -11.38
C MET A 1 16.66 3.20 -10.41
N ARG A 2 16.86 4.35 -9.77
CA ARG A 2 15.93 4.85 -8.73
C ARG A 2 14.48 5.08 -9.19
N TRP A 3 14.24 5.44 -10.46
CA TRP A 3 12.88 5.54 -11.03
C TRP A 3 12.17 4.18 -11.08
N LEU A 4 12.90 3.09 -11.34
CA LEU A 4 12.33 1.73 -11.29
C LEU A 4 11.89 1.37 -9.87
N LEU A 5 12.63 1.81 -8.85
CA LEU A 5 12.24 1.62 -7.45
C LEU A 5 10.95 2.37 -7.12
N ILE A 6 10.78 3.60 -7.61
CA ILE A 6 9.54 4.37 -7.42
C ILE A 6 8.37 3.61 -8.05
N ILE A 7 8.51 3.15 -9.30
CA ILE A 7 7.47 2.38 -10.00
C ILE A 7 7.13 1.10 -9.23
N LEU A 8 8.14 0.34 -8.79
CA LEU A 8 7.95 -0.88 -8.01
C LEU A 8 7.19 -0.62 -6.70
N LEU A 9 7.58 0.42 -5.95
CA LEU A 9 6.91 0.81 -4.71
C LEU A 9 5.46 1.25 -4.98
N SER A 10 5.20 1.97 -6.06
CA SER A 10 3.83 2.35 -6.47
C SER A 10 2.98 1.12 -6.78
N VAL A 11 3.51 0.13 -7.51
CA VAL A 11 2.79 -1.13 -7.80
C VAL A 11 2.48 -1.87 -6.50
N ILE A 12 3.46 -2.02 -5.60
CA ILE A 12 3.25 -2.68 -4.31
C ILE A 12 2.17 -1.94 -3.50
N SER A 13 2.21 -0.61 -3.45
CA SER A 13 1.19 0.18 -2.77
C SER A 13 -0.21 -0.09 -3.30
N ILE A 14 -0.38 -0.10 -4.62
CA ILE A 14 -1.68 -0.34 -5.27
C ILE A 14 -2.19 -1.75 -4.94
N LEU A 15 -1.31 -2.77 -4.90
CA LEU A 15 -1.69 -4.13 -4.51
C LEU A 15 -2.21 -4.18 -3.07
N PHE A 16 -1.50 -3.57 -2.12
CA PHE A 16 -1.94 -3.49 -0.72
C PHE A 16 -3.27 -2.75 -0.58
N LEU A 17 -3.40 -1.59 -1.24
CA LEU A 17 -4.62 -0.78 -1.21
C LEU A 17 -5.80 -1.56 -1.79
N GLY A 18 -5.60 -2.19 -2.95
CA GLY A 18 -6.61 -2.99 -3.64
C GLY A 18 -7.13 -4.12 -2.75
N LYS A 19 -6.24 -4.81 -2.03
CA LYS A 19 -6.68 -5.87 -1.11
C LYS A 19 -7.39 -5.35 0.12
N GLY A 20 -6.97 -4.20 0.65
CA GLY A 20 -7.69 -3.52 1.72
C GLY A 20 -9.12 -3.16 1.31
N ILE A 21 -9.28 -2.53 0.14
CA ILE A 21 -10.59 -2.17 -0.42
C ILE A 21 -11.45 -3.42 -0.65
N GLU A 22 -10.88 -4.49 -1.21
CA GLU A 22 -11.59 -5.74 -1.42
C GLU A 22 -12.17 -6.29 -0.11
N LEU A 23 -11.35 -6.35 0.95
CA LEU A 23 -11.80 -6.80 2.28
C LEU A 23 -12.91 -5.90 2.85
N TRP A 24 -12.81 -4.58 2.67
CA TRP A 24 -13.86 -3.64 3.05
C TRP A 24 -15.18 -3.88 2.31
N THR A 25 -15.11 -4.19 1.02
CA THR A 25 -16.31 -4.43 0.21
C THR A 25 -16.98 -5.77 0.50
N ILE A 26 -16.19 -6.79 0.81
CA ILE A 26 -16.69 -8.15 1.06
C ILE A 26 -17.27 -8.27 2.47
N PHE A 27 -16.80 -7.48 3.45
CA PHE A 27 -17.23 -7.54 4.86
C PHE A 27 -18.76 -7.65 5.06
N ASN A 28 -19.56 -6.90 4.30
CA ASN A 28 -21.03 -6.92 4.42
C ASN A 28 -21.67 -8.21 3.88
N ASN A 29 -20.97 -8.95 3.02
CA ASN A 29 -21.44 -10.16 2.34
C ASN A 29 -20.81 -11.44 2.89
N VAL A 30 -20.04 -11.36 3.99
CA VAL A 30 -19.49 -12.55 4.65
C VAL A 30 -20.52 -13.16 5.61
N ASP A 31 -20.80 -14.44 5.37
CA ASP A 31 -21.58 -15.29 6.26
C ASP A 31 -20.78 -15.61 7.54
N GLY A 32 -21.47 -15.98 8.63
CA GLY A 32 -20.87 -16.16 9.95
C GLY A 32 -19.74 -17.19 10.07
N ASP A 33 -19.47 -17.95 9.00
CA ASP A 33 -18.41 -18.96 8.91
C ASP A 33 -17.02 -18.36 8.60
N GLY A 34 -16.96 -17.07 8.27
CA GLY A 34 -15.72 -16.34 7.98
C GLY A 34 -15.20 -16.51 6.55
N ILE A 35 -14.04 -15.92 6.26
CA ILE A 35 -13.38 -16.04 4.95
C ILE A 35 -11.88 -16.31 5.09
N GLY A 36 -11.32 -17.00 4.09
CA GLY A 36 -9.88 -17.04 3.88
C GLY A 36 -9.37 -15.72 3.29
N ILE A 37 -8.25 -15.22 3.80
CA ILE A 37 -7.56 -14.04 3.28
C ILE A 37 -6.27 -14.50 2.60
N SER A 38 -6.16 -14.25 1.30
CA SER A 38 -4.95 -14.51 0.50
C SER A 38 -4.44 -13.24 -0.16
N PHE A 39 -3.12 -13.06 -0.26
CA PHE A 39 -2.49 -11.94 -0.93
C PHE A 39 -1.35 -12.41 -1.85
N ILE A 40 -1.34 -11.95 -3.10
CA ILE A 40 -0.32 -12.32 -4.12
C ILE A 40 -0.16 -13.86 -4.22
N GLY A 41 -1.28 -14.59 -4.23
CA GLY A 41 -1.28 -16.05 -4.34
C GLY A 41 -0.83 -16.82 -3.09
N MET A 42 -0.55 -16.13 -1.97
CA MET A 42 -0.27 -16.77 -0.68
C MET A 42 -1.44 -16.61 0.28
N SER A 43 -1.87 -17.69 0.91
CA SER A 43 -2.83 -17.66 2.02
C SER A 43 -2.17 -17.06 3.25
N ILE A 44 -2.79 -16.02 3.82
CA ILE A 44 -2.34 -15.40 5.06
C ILE A 44 -3.07 -16.03 6.24
N SER A 45 -4.36 -16.29 6.08
CA SER A 45 -5.19 -16.97 7.06
C SER A 45 -6.35 -17.66 6.36
N GLU A 46 -6.66 -18.89 6.77
CA GLU A 46 -7.66 -19.74 6.11
C GLU A 46 -9.06 -19.58 6.72
N GLY A 47 -9.17 -18.99 7.92
CA GLY A 47 -10.45 -18.80 8.62
C GLY A 47 -10.45 -17.54 9.46
N VAL A 48 -10.76 -16.40 8.83
CA VAL A 48 -10.91 -15.11 9.51
C VAL A 48 -12.38 -14.86 9.79
N LEU A 49 -12.73 -14.80 11.07
CA LEU A 49 -14.05 -14.42 11.54
C LEU A 49 -14.43 -13.04 11.00
N LYS A 50 -15.72 -12.86 10.68
CA LYS A 50 -16.26 -11.60 10.15
C LYS A 50 -15.81 -10.36 10.94
N GLU A 51 -15.78 -10.48 12.27
CA GLU A 51 -15.38 -9.42 13.20
C GLU A 51 -13.93 -8.96 13.03
N SER A 52 -13.05 -9.85 12.56
CA SER A 52 -11.63 -9.58 12.36
C SER A 52 -11.30 -9.03 10.97
N ILE A 53 -12.20 -9.20 9.98
CA ILE A 53 -12.00 -8.73 8.60
C ILE A 53 -11.71 -7.22 8.52
N PRO A 54 -12.43 -6.32 9.23
CA PRO A 54 -12.10 -4.89 9.22
C PRO A 54 -10.69 -4.59 9.72
N GLY A 55 -10.19 -5.37 10.70
CA GLY A 55 -8.82 -5.26 11.19
C GLY A 55 -7.79 -5.57 10.12
N PHE A 56 -8.00 -6.66 9.36
CA PHE A 56 -7.16 -6.98 8.21
C PHE A 56 -7.28 -5.92 7.10
N ALA A 57 -8.50 -5.48 6.78
CA ALA A 57 -8.75 -4.45 5.77
C ALA A 57 -8.00 -3.15 6.12
N LEU A 58 -8.09 -2.69 7.37
CA LEU A 58 -7.32 -1.57 7.88
C LEU A 58 -5.81 -1.81 7.77
N GLY A 59 -5.34 -3.00 8.17
CA GLY A 59 -3.93 -3.37 8.09
C GLY A 59 -3.37 -3.23 6.66
N PHE A 60 -4.11 -3.74 5.67
CA PHE A 60 -3.75 -3.60 4.25
C PHE A 60 -3.78 -2.15 3.76
N THR A 61 -4.83 -1.39 4.13
CA THR A 61 -4.96 0.03 3.75
C THR A 61 -3.87 0.90 4.38
N VAL A 62 -3.51 0.69 5.65
CA VAL A 62 -2.43 1.44 6.29
C VAL A 62 -1.07 1.03 5.73
N SER A 63 -0.87 -0.27 5.47
CA SER A 63 0.38 -0.78 4.89
C SER A 63 0.65 -0.24 3.50
N SER A 64 -0.38 0.12 2.71
CA SER A 64 -0.19 0.73 1.39
C SER A 64 0.45 2.12 1.45
N LEU A 65 0.38 2.82 2.59
CA LEU A 65 0.97 4.15 2.76
C LEU A 65 2.50 4.10 2.89
N ILE A 66 3.05 3.03 3.48
CA ILE A 66 4.49 2.86 3.68
C ILE A 66 5.27 3.00 2.37
N PRO A 67 4.98 2.21 1.31
CA PRO A 67 5.69 2.33 0.04
C PRO A 67 5.46 3.68 -0.65
N ILE A 68 4.31 4.34 -0.46
CA ILE A 68 4.06 5.70 -0.98
C ILE A 68 5.00 6.69 -0.32
N ILE A 69 5.11 6.67 1.01
CA ILE A 69 5.97 7.58 1.76
C ILE A 69 7.43 7.38 1.33
N VAL A 70 7.87 6.12 1.17
CA VAL A 70 9.23 5.82 0.70
C VAL A 70 9.44 6.33 -0.73
N ALA A 71 8.49 6.11 -1.64
CA ALA A 71 8.57 6.58 -3.02
C ALA A 71 8.66 8.12 -3.10
N ILE A 72 7.86 8.83 -2.30
CA ILE A 72 7.89 10.30 -2.20
C ILE A 72 9.26 10.78 -1.72
N ASN A 73 9.81 10.19 -0.65
CA ASN A 73 11.13 10.54 -0.14
C ASN A 73 12.22 10.38 -1.21
N ILE A 74 12.18 9.29 -1.97
CA ILE A 74 13.11 9.06 -3.08
C ILE A 74 12.94 10.13 -4.16
N ALA A 75 11.70 10.45 -4.55
CA ALA A 75 11.41 11.46 -5.57
C ALA A 75 11.82 12.88 -5.14
N MET A 76 11.61 13.25 -3.87
CA MET A 76 12.06 14.54 -3.33
C MET A 76 13.57 14.68 -3.39
N LYS A 77 14.31 13.60 -3.05
CA LYS A 77 15.77 13.57 -3.13
C LYS A 77 16.32 13.57 -4.57
N MET A 78 15.47 13.36 -5.58
CA MET A 78 15.86 13.48 -7.00
C MET A 78 15.76 14.90 -7.54
N LYS A 79 15.00 15.80 -6.90
CA LYS A 79 14.96 17.19 -7.37
C LYS A 79 16.37 17.78 -7.24
N PRO A 80 17.01 18.25 -8.32
CA PRO A 80 18.25 18.98 -8.18
C PRO A 80 17.95 20.23 -7.35
N GLU A 81 18.78 20.50 -6.33
CA GLU A 81 18.79 21.80 -5.67
C GLU A 81 18.92 22.84 -6.79
N LYS A 82 17.95 23.74 -6.91
CA LYS A 82 18.11 24.92 -7.75
C LYS A 82 19.32 25.64 -7.18
N LYS A 83 20.46 25.57 -7.87
CA LYS A 83 21.55 26.52 -7.63
C LYS A 83 20.94 27.88 -7.88
N VAL A 84 20.68 28.62 -6.81
CA VAL A 84 20.45 30.04 -6.89
C VAL A 84 21.79 30.58 -7.36
N ASP A 85 21.89 30.87 -8.67
CA ASP A 85 23.06 31.53 -9.22
C ASP A 85 23.23 32.85 -8.49
N ALA A 86 24.16 32.86 -7.55
CA ALA A 86 24.70 34.06 -6.92
C ALA A 86 25.69 34.74 -7.88
N GLU A 87 25.27 34.93 -9.12
CA GLU A 87 25.97 35.71 -10.14
C GLU A 87 25.04 36.84 -10.54
N ASN A 88 24.83 37.80 -9.63
CA ASN A 88 24.33 39.17 -9.85
C ASN A 88 23.99 39.82 -8.48
N ILE A 89 24.98 40.04 -7.62
CA ILE A 89 24.96 41.12 -6.60
C ILE A 89 26.37 41.68 -6.47
#